data_AF-A0A662XWX8-F1
#
_entry.id   AF-A0A662XWX8-F1
#
_cell.length_a   1.000
_cell.length_b   1.000
_cell.length_c   1.000
_cell.angle_alpha   90.00
_cell.angle_beta   90.00
_cell.angle_gamma   90.00
#
_symmetry.space_group_name_H-M   'P 1'
#
loop_
_entity.id
_entity.type
_entity.pdbx_description
1 polymer ?
#
loop_
_entity_poly.entity_id
_entity_poly.type
_entity_poly.pdbx_seq_one_letter_code
_entity_poly.pdbx_strand_id
1 'polypeptide(L)'
;MVQRPVATLLFVLALWGAGSLMTTANAAPVDAPTDGVSVPAAVHIAGACVLLTAGAFLTSVYLLPTWLLRLVVWNSHPSVLWCARTTSRVCSLTVDDAPSPSTPAILDILREHKVTATFFIISGNI
;
A
#
# COMPACT_ATOMS: atom_id res chain seq x y z
N MET A 1 0.13 7.14 20.95
CA MET A 1 1.26 6.18 21.07
C MET A 1 0.86 4.92 20.30
N VAL A 2 1.19 4.88 19.00
CA VAL A 2 0.78 3.78 18.09
C VAL A 2 2.05 3.01 17.74
N GLN A 3 2.02 1.72 18.03
CA GLN A 3 3.08 0.75 17.78
C GLN A 3 3.44 0.75 16.28
N ARG A 4 4.74 0.84 16.00
CA ARG A 4 5.34 0.97 14.66
C ARG A 4 5.26 -0.38 13.93
N PRO A 5 5.05 -0.43 12.60
CA PRO A 5 5.07 -1.68 11.86
C PRO A 5 6.54 -2.11 11.63
N VAL A 6 7.15 -2.75 12.61
CA VAL A 6 8.47 -3.40 12.46
C VAL A 6 8.34 -4.76 11.74
N ALA A 7 7.12 -5.30 11.63
CA ALA A 7 6.87 -6.62 11.09
C ALA A 7 7.04 -6.75 9.56
N THR A 8 6.81 -5.68 8.79
CA THR A 8 6.85 -5.77 7.32
C THR A 8 8.28 -5.82 6.76
N LEU A 9 9.26 -5.27 7.48
CA LEU A 9 10.66 -5.24 7.01
C LEU A 9 11.35 -6.62 7.13
N LEU A 10 10.90 -7.47 8.06
CA LEU A 10 11.49 -8.79 8.31
C LEU A 10 11.14 -9.83 7.23
N PHE A 11 10.04 -9.64 6.48
CA PHE A 11 9.62 -10.62 5.47
C PHE A 11 10.43 -10.52 4.17
N VAL A 12 10.92 -9.33 3.82
CA VAL A 12 11.71 -9.10 2.60
C VAL A 12 13.14 -9.64 2.72
N LEU A 13 13.71 -9.62 3.93
CA LEU A 13 15.06 -10.17 4.18
C LEU A 13 15.10 -11.70 4.17
N ALA A 14 14.00 -12.38 4.50
CA ALA A 14 13.95 -13.85 4.55
C ALA A 14 14.01 -14.51 3.16
N LEU A 15 13.50 -13.85 2.11
CA LEU A 15 13.51 -14.35 0.74
C LEU A 15 14.88 -14.22 0.04
N TRP A 16 15.76 -13.35 0.55
CA TRP A 16 17.11 -13.17 -0.02
C TRP A 16 18.14 -14.17 0.55
N GLY A 17 17.86 -14.80 1.70
CA GLY A 17 18.79 -15.73 2.35
C GLY A 17 18.83 -17.16 1.78
N ALA A 18 17.83 -17.57 1.00
CA ALA A 18 17.72 -18.96 0.53
C ALA A 18 18.41 -19.23 -0.82
N GLY A 19 18.74 -18.20 -1.59
CA GLY A 19 19.29 -18.37 -2.96
C GLY A 19 20.80 -18.59 -3.04
N SER A 20 21.54 -18.44 -1.93
CA SER A 20 23.00 -18.32 -1.97
C SER A 20 23.78 -19.55 -1.52
N LEU A 21 23.12 -20.66 -1.14
CA LEU A 21 23.80 -21.75 -0.40
C LEU A 21 23.85 -23.13 -1.09
N MET A 22 23.64 -23.20 -2.41
CA MET A 22 23.84 -24.45 -3.17
C MET A 22 24.68 -24.23 -4.42
N THR A 23 25.99 -24.00 -4.24
CA THR A 23 27.00 -24.38 -5.23
C THR A 23 28.29 -24.73 -4.50
N THR A 24 28.58 -26.03 -4.35
CA THR A 24 29.90 -26.65 -4.55
C THR A 24 29.78 -28.15 -4.26
N ALA A 25 29.43 -28.93 -5.29
CA ALA A 25 29.77 -30.34 -5.34
C ALA A 25 30.41 -30.60 -6.71
N ASN A 26 31.72 -30.80 -6.68
CA ASN A 26 32.59 -31.12 -7.82
C ASN A 26 32.11 -32.38 -8.54
N ALA A 27 31.93 -32.28 -9.86
CA ALA A 27 32.16 -33.37 -10.81
C ALA A 27 32.70 -32.76 -12.11
N ALA A 28 33.91 -33.15 -12.51
CA ALA A 28 34.61 -32.66 -13.69
C ALA A 28 34.14 -33.39 -14.98
N PRO A 29 34.69 -33.07 -16.17
CA PRO A 29 34.05 -32.27 -17.20
C PRO A 29 33.47 -33.15 -18.31
N VAL A 30 32.22 -32.88 -18.70
CA VAL A 30 31.71 -33.28 -20.01
C VAL A 30 31.62 -32.00 -20.82
N ASP A 31 32.35 -31.93 -21.94
CA ASP A 31 32.33 -30.84 -22.91
C ASP A 31 30.92 -30.69 -23.51
N ALA A 32 30.01 -30.09 -22.74
CA ALA A 32 28.79 -29.52 -23.27
C ALA A 32 29.15 -28.14 -23.84
N PRO A 33 28.66 -27.76 -25.04
CA PRO A 33 28.79 -26.40 -25.53
C PRO A 33 28.07 -25.49 -24.52
N THR A 34 28.83 -24.86 -23.63
CA THR A 34 28.30 -23.85 -22.72
C THR A 34 28.17 -22.56 -23.52
N ASP A 35 27.21 -22.52 -24.44
CA ASP A 35 26.66 -21.26 -25.00
C ASP A 35 25.80 -20.56 -23.92
N GLY A 36 26.22 -20.67 -22.66
CA GLY A 36 25.63 -20.00 -21.53
C GLY A 36 26.06 -18.55 -21.59
N VAL A 37 25.26 -17.71 -22.23
CA VAL A 37 25.39 -16.26 -22.12
C VAL A 37 25.27 -15.90 -20.64
N SER A 38 26.41 -15.71 -19.98
CA SER A 38 26.47 -15.33 -18.58
C SER A 38 25.95 -13.91 -18.46
N VAL A 39 24.74 -13.74 -17.92
CA VAL A 39 24.19 -12.42 -17.66
C VAL A 39 25.08 -11.73 -16.63
N PRO A 40 25.60 -10.52 -16.91
CA PRO A 40 26.46 -9.82 -15.95
C PRO A 40 25.71 -9.57 -14.65
N ALA A 41 26.39 -9.69 -13.50
CA ALA A 41 25.80 -9.41 -12.19
C ALA A 41 25.14 -8.02 -12.11
N ALA A 42 25.66 -7.05 -12.86
CA ALA A 42 25.09 -5.71 -13.00
C ALA A 42 23.64 -5.72 -13.51
N VAL A 43 23.29 -6.61 -14.45
CA VAL A 43 21.93 -6.72 -15.00
C VAL A 43 20.97 -7.27 -13.96
N HIS A 44 21.41 -8.26 -13.16
CA HIS A 44 20.59 -8.79 -12.06
C HIS A 44 20.35 -7.73 -10.98
N ILE A 45 21.39 -6.95 -10.62
CA ILE A 45 21.27 -5.85 -9.66
C ILE A 45 20.31 -4.79 -10.20
N ALA A 46 20.47 -4.36 -11.46
CA ALA A 46 19.60 -3.37 -12.08
C ALA A 46 18.14 -3.86 -12.12
N GLY A 47 17.90 -5.11 -12.50
CA GLY A 47 16.58 -5.73 -12.49
C GLY A 47 15.95 -5.75 -11.11
N ALA A 48 16.71 -6.16 -10.09
CA ALA A 48 16.26 -6.12 -8.70
C ALA A 48 15.93 -4.70 -8.24
N CYS A 49 16.76 -3.71 -8.57
CA CYS A 49 16.50 -2.31 -8.26
C CYS A 49 15.18 -1.83 -8.89
N VAL A 50 14.93 -2.14 -10.16
CA VAL A 50 13.68 -1.76 -10.85
C VAL A 50 12.46 -2.42 -10.20
N LEU A 51 12.55 -3.70 -9.86
CA LEU A 51 11.44 -4.40 -9.21
C LEU A 51 11.16 -3.84 -7.82
N LEU A 52 12.20 -3.52 -7.04
CA LEU A 52 12.04 -2.94 -5.71
C LEU A 52 11.47 -1.53 -5.77
N THR A 53 11.91 -0.68 -6.70
CA THR A 53 11.36 0.68 -6.85
C THR A 53 9.92 0.64 -7.33
N ALA A 54 9.58 -0.20 -8.30
CA ALA A 54 8.21 -0.40 -8.76
C ALA A 54 7.32 -0.94 -7.65
N GLY A 55 7.78 -1.94 -6.90
CA GLY A 55 7.05 -2.50 -5.76
C GLY A 55 6.83 -1.48 -4.66
N ALA A 56 7.84 -0.69 -4.31
CA ALA A 56 7.72 0.39 -3.33
C ALA A 56 6.73 1.47 -3.80
N PHE A 57 6.79 1.85 -5.07
CA PHE A 57 5.85 2.81 -5.67
C PHE A 57 4.41 2.29 -5.62
N LEU A 58 4.15 1.09 -6.13
CA LEU A 58 2.82 0.47 -6.10
C LEU A 58 2.28 0.34 -4.68
N THR A 59 3.13 -0.08 -3.74
CA THR A 59 2.78 -0.17 -2.32
C THR A 59 2.42 1.21 -1.75
N SER A 60 3.16 2.26 -2.11
CA SER A 60 2.89 3.62 -1.66
C SER A 60 1.58 4.18 -2.22
N VAL A 61 1.26 3.87 -3.47
CA VAL A 61 -0.01 4.23 -4.12
C VAL A 61 -1.17 3.47 -3.50
N TYR A 62 -1.00 2.19 -3.19
CA TYR A 62 -2.05 1.36 -2.60
C TYR A 62 -2.33 1.66 -1.12
N LEU A 63 -1.28 1.90 -0.32
CA LEU A 63 -1.43 2.16 1.12
C LEU A 63 -1.68 3.64 1.44
N LEU A 64 -1.46 4.55 0.48
CA LEU A 64 -1.60 6.01 0.61
C LEU A 64 -1.14 6.53 1.98
N PRO A 65 0.14 6.34 2.37
CA PRO A 65 0.58 6.70 3.71
C PRO A 65 0.42 8.21 3.92
N THR A 66 -0.13 8.60 5.08
CA THR A 66 -0.53 10.00 5.36
C THR A 66 0.61 11.01 5.29
N TRP A 67 1.85 10.58 5.56
CA TRP A 67 3.02 11.45 5.39
C TRP A 67 3.25 11.79 3.91
N LEU A 68 3.04 10.84 3.00
CA LEU A 68 3.21 11.04 1.56
C LEU A 68 2.08 11.91 1.02
N LEU A 69 0.83 11.64 1.41
CA LEU A 69 -0.30 12.50 1.06
C LEU A 69 -0.12 13.94 1.55
N ARG A 70 0.44 14.12 2.75
CA ARG A 70 0.75 15.44 3.30
C ARG A 70 1.76 16.20 2.44
N LEU A 71 2.82 15.51 1.99
CA LEU A 71 3.88 16.10 1.17
C LEU A 71 3.40 16.43 -0.25
N VAL A 72 2.61 15.56 -0.88
CA VAL A 72 2.27 15.67 -2.31
C VAL A 72 0.97 16.44 -2.56
N VAL A 73 -0.08 16.21 -1.74
CA VAL A 73 -1.44 16.70 -2.04
C VAL A 73 -1.93 17.72 -1.02
N TRP A 74 -1.86 17.40 0.28
CA TRP A 74 -2.55 18.20 1.30
C TRP A 74 -1.95 19.60 1.45
N ASN A 75 -0.62 19.74 1.33
CA ASN A 75 0.04 21.04 1.43
C ASN A 75 -0.33 21.99 0.28
N SER A 76 -0.75 21.44 -0.87
CA SER A 76 -1.20 22.22 -2.02
C SER A 76 -2.64 22.74 -1.87
N HIS A 77 -3.41 22.22 -0.90
CA HIS A 77 -4.82 22.57 -0.65
C HIS A 77 -5.07 22.80 0.85
N PRO A 78 -4.51 23.88 1.44
CA PRO A 78 -4.55 24.10 2.89
C PRO A 78 -5.96 24.41 3.42
N SER A 79 -6.89 24.82 2.56
CA SER A 79 -8.29 25.08 2.92
C SER A 79 -9.14 23.81 3.02
N VAL A 80 -8.65 22.66 2.54
CA VAL A 80 -9.39 21.39 2.56
C VAL A 80 -9.06 20.62 3.85
N LEU A 81 -10.11 20.25 4.59
CA LEU A 81 -9.98 19.40 5.77
C LEU A 81 -9.93 17.93 5.35
N TRP A 82 -8.72 17.36 5.26
CA TRP A 82 -8.52 15.94 4.93
C TRP A 82 -8.65 15.02 6.16
N CYS A 83 -8.09 15.46 7.29
CA CYS A 83 -8.18 14.75 8.57
C CYS A 83 -8.02 15.73 9.74
N ALA A 84 -8.74 15.48 10.84
CA ALA A 84 -8.60 16.26 12.07
C ALA A 84 -7.72 15.50 13.07
N ARG A 85 -6.79 16.22 13.73
CA ARG A 85 -6.02 15.64 14.84
C ARG A 85 -6.90 15.62 16.08
N THR A 86 -7.11 14.42 16.64
CA THR A 86 -7.89 14.22 17.86
C THR A 86 -7.05 13.52 18.93
N THR A 87 -7.39 13.72 20.20
CA THR A 87 -6.84 12.97 21.34
C THR A 87 -7.62 11.67 21.60
N SER A 88 -8.88 11.62 21.15
CA SER A 88 -9.77 10.47 21.25
C SER A 88 -9.69 9.58 20.01
N ARG A 89 -9.92 8.26 20.17
CA ARG A 89 -10.03 7.31 19.06
C ARG A 89 -11.39 7.45 18.37
N VAL A 90 -11.48 8.43 17.48
CA VAL A 90 -12.71 8.75 16.74
C VAL A 90 -12.40 8.87 15.24
N CYS A 91 -13.39 8.56 14.41
CA CYS A 91 -13.38 8.83 12.98
C CYS A 91 -14.73 9.44 12.57
N SER A 92 -14.75 10.11 11.41
CA SER A 92 -15.98 10.58 10.79
C SER A 92 -16.41 9.60 9.71
N LEU A 93 -17.67 9.19 9.73
CA LEU A 93 -18.28 8.43 8.63
C LEU A 93 -18.97 9.41 7.69
N THR A 94 -18.60 9.40 6.42
CA THR A 94 -19.20 10.23 5.38
C THR A 94 -19.75 9.36 4.26
N VAL A 95 -20.88 9.75 3.69
CA VAL A 95 -21.52 9.06 2.57
C VAL A 95 -21.72 10.09 1.46
N ASP A 96 -21.07 9.86 0.33
CA ASP A 96 -21.18 10.72 -0.85
C ASP A 96 -22.37 10.29 -1.71
N ASP A 97 -22.74 11.15 -2.66
CA ASP A 97 -23.76 10.90 -3.69
C ASP A 97 -25.16 10.52 -3.17
N ALA A 98 -25.49 10.95 -1.94
CA ALA A 98 -26.79 10.71 -1.33
C ALA A 98 -27.85 11.73 -1.80
N PRO A 99 -29.15 11.45 -1.62
CA PRO A 99 -29.72 10.15 -1.26
C PRO A 99 -29.65 9.14 -2.42
N SER A 100 -29.98 7.89 -2.14
CA SER A 100 -30.04 6.78 -3.09
C SER A 100 -31.09 5.76 -2.60
N PRO A 101 -31.52 4.79 -3.42
CA PRO A 101 -32.45 3.74 -2.97
C PRO A 101 -31.99 2.98 -1.73
N SER A 102 -30.67 2.90 -1.48
CA SER A 102 -30.09 2.24 -0.29
C SER A 102 -30.00 3.16 0.94
N THR A 103 -30.19 4.47 0.79
CA THR A 103 -30.05 5.45 1.89
C THR A 103 -30.97 5.15 3.08
N PRO A 104 -32.25 4.75 2.92
CA PRO A 104 -33.09 4.36 4.06
C PRO A 104 -32.49 3.21 4.89
N ALA A 105 -32.00 2.16 4.23
CA ALA A 105 -31.38 1.02 4.92
C ALA A 105 -30.09 1.43 5.65
N ILE A 106 -29.28 2.32 5.06
CA ILE A 106 -28.11 2.89 5.72
C ILE A 106 -28.52 3.66 6.98
N LEU A 107 -29.57 4.48 6.90
CA LEU A 107 -30.07 5.25 8.05
C LEU A 107 -30.60 4.35 9.18
N ASP A 108 -31.24 3.23 8.84
CA ASP A 108 -31.70 2.25 9.82
C ASP A 108 -30.51 1.61 10.57
N ILE A 109 -29.47 1.20 9.86
CA ILE A 109 -28.24 0.63 10.46
C ILE A 109 -27.52 1.66 11.34
N LEU A 110 -27.39 2.92 10.87
CA LEU A 110 -26.77 3.99 11.65
C LEU A 110 -27.54 4.25 12.96
N ARG A 111 -28.87 4.21 12.90
CA ARG A 111 -29.74 4.37 14.07
C ARG A 111 -29.58 3.21 15.06
N GLU A 112 -29.56 1.97 14.56
CA GLU A 112 -29.37 0.77 15.38
C GLU A 112 -28.05 0.83 16.17
N HIS A 113 -26.95 1.21 15.49
CA HIS A 113 -25.64 1.32 16.12
C HIS A 113 -25.39 2.66 16.84
N LYS A 114 -26.36 3.59 16.83
CA LYS A 114 -26.25 4.93 17.41
C LYS A 114 -25.02 5.71 16.87
N VAL A 115 -24.74 5.56 15.58
CA VAL A 115 -23.62 6.21 14.89
C VAL A 115 -24.12 7.44 14.13
N THR A 116 -23.40 8.55 14.24
CA THR A 116 -23.64 9.73 13.41
C THR A 116 -22.77 9.69 12.16
N ALA A 117 -23.34 10.02 11.00
CA ALA A 117 -22.64 10.13 9.73
C ALA A 117 -23.02 11.45 9.02
N THR A 118 -22.17 11.92 8.13
CA THR A 118 -22.43 13.09 7.27
C THR A 118 -22.74 12.61 5.86
N PHE A 119 -23.88 13.05 5.30
CA PHE A 119 -24.27 12.76 3.93
C PHE A 119 -23.98 13.98 3.05
N PHE A 120 -23.15 13.80 2.03
CA PHE A 120 -22.95 14.82 0.99
C PHE A 120 -23.99 14.60 -0.10
N ILE A 121 -24.97 15.51 -0.14
CA ILE A 121 -26.15 15.39 -0.99
C ILE A 121 -25.87 15.91 -2.40
N ILE A 122 -26.29 15.17 -3.43
CA ILE A 122 -26.27 15.61 -4.82
C ILE A 122 -27.70 15.90 -5.28
N SER A 123 -27.94 17.10 -5.81
CA SER A 123 -29.28 17.59 -6.21
C SER A 123 -29.96 16.75 -7.30
N GLY A 124 -29.25 15.88 -8.01
CA GLY A 124 -29.85 14.96 -8.98
C GLY A 124 -30.64 13.80 -8.35
N ASN A 125 -30.48 13.58 -7.04
CA ASN A 125 -31.06 12.45 -6.33
C ASN A 125 -32.18 12.85 -5.35
N ILE A 126 -32.50 14.15 -5.23
CA ILE A 126 -33.59 14.65 -4.38
C ILE A 126 -34.96 14.58 -5.05
#